data_AF-A0A7V4DGB2-F1
#
_entry.id   AF-A0A7V4DGB2-F1
#
_cell.length_a   1.000
_cell.length_b   1.000
_cell.length_c   1.000
_cell.angle_alpha   90.00
_cell.angle_beta   90.00
_cell.angle_gamma   90.00
#
_symmetry.space_group_name_H-M   'P 1'
#
loop_
_entity.id
_entity.type
_entity.pdbx_description
1 polymer ?
#
loop_
_entity_poly.entity_id
_entity_poly.type
_entity_poly.pdbx_seq_one_letter_code
_entity_poly.pdbx_strand_id
1 'polypeptide(L)'
;MRIALWQMNPNVGDVRGNAGKILRGISWARAQRADLVVFPELSLVGYPPRDLLFREEMLRAVERMLEEEIRPASQGIGVLL
;
A
#
# COMPACT_ATOMS: atom_id res chain seq x y z
N MET A 1 13.07 -10.57 -14.54
CA MET A 1 12.06 -10.18 -13.55
C MET A 1 12.73 -9.96 -12.20
N ARG A 2 12.68 -8.74 -11.66
CA ARG A 2 13.23 -8.35 -10.35
C ARG A 2 12.09 -8.00 -9.40
N ILE A 3 12.07 -8.65 -8.24
CA ILE A 3 11.02 -8.44 -7.23
C ILE A 3 11.63 -7.73 -6.01
N ALA A 4 10.98 -6.65 -5.58
CA ALA A 4 11.26 -5.94 -4.35
C ALA A 4 10.30 -6.40 -3.25
N LEU A 5 10.82 -6.64 -2.05
CA LEU A 5 10.02 -6.81 -0.84
C LEU A 5 10.15 -5.55 -0.02
N TRP A 6 9.03 -4.87 0.24
CA TRP A 6 9.02 -3.66 1.07
C TRP A 6 8.42 -3.96 2.42
N GLN A 7 9.27 -4.24 3.40
CA GLN A 7 8.83 -4.39 4.78
C GLN A 7 8.52 -3.01 5.38
N MET A 8 7.36 -2.89 6.01
CA MET A 8 6.93 -1.70 6.70
C MET A 8 6.19 -2.04 7.98
N ASN A 9 6.09 -1.07 8.88
CA ASN A 9 5.27 -1.17 10.08
C ASN A 9 3.97 -0.37 9.86
N PRO A 10 2.88 -0.97 9.35
CA PRO A 10 1.62 -0.28 9.16
C PRO A 10 0.98 0.06 10.52
N ASN A 11 0.37 1.23 10.58
CA ASN A 11 -0.42 1.66 11.74
C ASN A 11 -1.87 1.27 11.50
N VAL A 12 -2.47 0.44 12.36
CA VAL A 12 -3.85 -0.03 12.20
C VAL A 12 -4.82 1.17 12.15
N GLY A 13 -5.61 1.27 11.08
CA GLY A 13 -6.60 2.32 10.84
C GLY A 13 -6.07 3.61 10.21
N ASP A 14 -4.75 3.80 10.13
CA ASP A 14 -4.13 4.99 9.53
C ASP A 14 -3.87 4.80 8.03
N VAL A 15 -4.94 4.79 7.25
CA VAL A 15 -4.91 4.57 5.80
C VAL A 15 -3.97 5.55 5.09
N ARG A 16 -4.02 6.84 5.47
CA ARG A 16 -3.21 7.89 4.84
C ARG A 16 -1.73 7.73 5.18
N GLY A 17 -1.37 7.50 6.45
CA GLY A 17 0.02 7.29 6.85
C GLY A 17 0.61 6.01 6.26
N ASN A 18 -0.20 4.97 6.14
CA ASN A 18 0.21 3.71 5.50
C ASN A 18 0.39 3.86 3.99
N ALA A 19 -0.49 4.60 3.30
CA ALA A 19 -0.30 4.92 1.90
C ALA A 19 1.01 5.68 1.66
N GLY A 20 1.36 6.63 2.52
CA GLY A 20 2.67 7.29 2.45
C GLY A 20 3.85 6.33 2.55
N LYS A 21 3.75 5.26 3.35
CA LYS A 21 4.78 4.19 3.42
C LYS A 21 4.80 3.37 2.13
N ILE A 22 3.64 3.06 1.55
CA ILE A 22 3.48 2.32 0.28
C ILE A 22 4.09 3.11 -0.88
N LEU A 23 3.75 4.39 -1.03
CA LEU A 23 4.25 5.27 -2.09
C LEU A 23 5.78 5.39 -2.04
N ARG A 24 6.36 5.46 -0.83
CA ARG A 24 7.83 5.40 -0.67
C ARG A 24 8.40 4.06 -1.13
N GLY A 25 7.74 2.95 -0.81
CA GLY A 25 8.15 1.62 -1.28
C GLY A 25 8.10 1.47 -2.80
N ILE A 26 7.06 1.99 -3.45
CA ILE A 26 6.94 2.01 -4.92
C ILE A 26 8.08 2.83 -5.53
N SER A 27 8.32 4.04 -5.02
CA SER A 27 9.40 4.91 -5.50
C SER A 27 10.78 4.25 -5.33
N TRP A 28 11.04 3.66 -4.18
CA TRP A 28 12.27 2.94 -3.92
C TRP A 28 12.45 1.74 -4.85
N ALA A 29 11.42 0.92 -5.03
CA ALA A 29 11.45 -0.24 -5.91
C ALA A 29 11.72 0.15 -7.37
N ARG A 30 11.14 1.26 -7.83
CA ARG A 30 11.43 1.84 -9.15
C ARG A 30 12.89 2.26 -9.27
N ALA A 31 13.46 2.92 -8.25
CA ALA A 31 14.88 3.27 -8.23
C ALA A 31 15.80 2.04 -8.27
N GLN A 32 15.35 0.92 -7.69
CA GLN A 32 16.02 -0.38 -7.79
C GLN A 32 15.76 -1.12 -9.11
N ARG A 33 15.02 -0.54 -10.07
CA ARG A 33 14.63 -1.19 -11.33
C ARG A 33 13.92 -2.53 -11.09
N ALA A 34 13.06 -2.59 -10.08
CA ALA A 34 12.19 -3.74 -9.83
C ALA A 34 10.99 -3.71 -10.78
N ASP A 35 10.55 -4.89 -11.21
CA ASP A 35 9.34 -5.08 -12.03
C ASP A 35 8.09 -5.22 -11.16
N LEU A 36 8.26 -5.63 -9.90
CA LEU A 36 7.20 -5.83 -8.90
C LEU A 36 7.69 -5.44 -7.52
N VAL A 37 6.84 -4.77 -6.74
CA VAL A 37 7.03 -4.58 -5.29
C VAL A 37 5.89 -5.24 -4.52
N VAL A 38 6.25 -6.00 -3.49
CA VAL A 38 5.33 -6.72 -2.60
C VAL A 38 5.36 -6.10 -1.21
N PHE A 39 4.19 -5.86 -0.66
CA PHE A 39 3.97 -5.32 0.68
C PHE A 39 3.40 -6.39 1.62
N PRO A 40 3.45 -6.18 2.95
CA PRO A 40 2.83 -7.07 3.92
C PRO A 40 1.30 -7.10 3.78
N GLU A 41 0.68 -8.20 4.24
CA GLU A 41 -0.78 -8.34 4.24
C GLU A 41 -1.49 -7.14 4.90
N LEU A 42 -2.56 -6.67 4.25
CA LEU A 42 -3.35 -5.52 4.67
C LEU A 42 -2.49 -4.26 4.90
N SER A 43 -1.40 -4.08 4.16
CA SER A 43 -0.45 -2.98 4.35
C SER A 43 -1.08 -1.58 4.40
N LEU A 44 -2.18 -1.36 3.67
CA LEU A 44 -2.89 -0.09 3.63
C LEU A 44 -3.75 0.16 4.88
N VAL A 45 -4.41 -0.87 5.42
CA VAL A 45 -5.27 -0.75 6.63
C VAL A 45 -4.47 -0.98 7.92
N GLY A 46 -3.48 -1.86 7.86
CA GLY A 46 -2.75 -2.44 8.98
C GLY A 46 -3.39 -3.73 9.50
N TYR A 47 -2.59 -4.78 9.63
CA TYR A 47 -3.00 -6.04 10.25
C TYR A 47 -2.72 -6.06 11.77
N PRO A 48 -3.63 -6.60 12.61
CA PRO A 48 -4.98 -7.05 12.30
C PRO A 48 -6.02 -5.90 12.41
N PRO A 49 -6.96 -5.76 11.47
CA PRO A 49 -7.90 -4.62 11.44
C PRO A 49 -9.12 -4.79 12.36
N ARG A 50 -9.46 -6.03 12.73
CA ARG A 50 -10.63 -6.36 13.58
C ARG A 50 -11.90 -5.64 13.08
N ASP A 51 -12.64 -4.97 13.97
CA ASP A 51 -13.92 -4.35 13.67
C ASP A 51 -13.85 -3.17 12.69
N LEU A 52 -12.64 -2.66 12.39
CA LEU A 52 -12.47 -1.59 11.41
C LEU A 52 -12.93 -2.00 10.02
N LEU A 53 -12.88 -3.30 9.70
CA LEU A 53 -13.37 -3.82 8.41
C LEU A 53 -14.88 -3.62 8.23
N PHE A 54 -15.64 -3.49 9.31
CA PHE A 54 -17.09 -3.26 9.26
C PHE A 54 -17.47 -1.77 9.22
N ARG A 55 -16.48 -0.86 9.26
CA ARG A 55 -16.72 0.59 9.17
C ARG A 55 -16.72 0.99 7.69
N GLU A 56 -17.86 1.41 7.16
CA GLU A 56 -17.95 1.88 5.77
C GLU A 56 -16.98 3.03 5.46
N GLU A 57 -16.75 3.93 6.43
CA GLU A 57 -15.78 5.02 6.30
C GLU A 57 -14.36 4.50 6.05
N MET A 58 -14.02 3.33 6.60
CA MET A 58 -12.72 2.70 6.36
C MET A 58 -12.63 2.17 4.92
N LEU A 59 -13.66 1.49 4.44
CA LEU A 59 -13.71 0.99 3.06
C LEU A 59 -13.60 2.15 2.07
N ARG A 60 -14.36 3.24 2.31
CA ARG A 60 -14.30 4.45 1.48
C ARG A 60 -12.92 5.11 1.50
N ALA A 61 -12.24 5.13 2.65
CA ALA A 61 -10.89 5.67 2.76
C ALA A 61 -9.87 4.82 1.98
N VAL A 62 -9.98 3.48 2.05
CA VAL A 62 -9.15 2.54 1.30
C VAL A 62 -9.35 2.70 -0.20
N GLU A 63 -10.58 2.66 -0.68
CA GLU A 63 -10.91 2.82 -2.11
C GLU A 63 -10.38 4.14 -2.66
N ARG A 64 -10.62 5.25 -1.95
CA ARG A 64 -10.12 6.56 -2.33
C ARG A 64 -8.60 6.56 -2.48
N MET A 65 -7.89 6.01 -1.50
CA MET A 65 -6.43 6.02 -1.50
C MET A 65 -5.83 5.11 -2.58
N LEU A 66 -6.49 3.99 -2.87
CA LEU A 66 -6.12 3.10 -3.98
C LEU A 66 -6.27 3.80 -5.33
N GLU A 67 -7.40 4.46 -5.57
CA GLU A 67 -7.71 5.08 -6.86
C GLU A 67 -6.97 6.41 -7.08
N GLU A 68 -6.92 7.28 -6.07
CA GLU A 68 -6.39 8.64 -6.21
C GLU A 68 -4.86 8.70 -6.08
N GLU A 69 -4.22 7.80 -5.33
CA GLU A 69 -2.78 7.87 -5.05
C GLU A 69 -2.00 6.64 -5.52
N ILE A 70 -2.41 5.42 -5.14
CA ILE A 70 -1.60 4.22 -5.36
C ILE A 70 -1.64 3.74 -6.83
N ARG A 71 -2.82 3.70 -7.46
CA ARG A 71 -2.97 3.31 -8.89
C ARG A 71 -2.18 4.23 -9.83
N PRO A 72 -2.20 5.58 -9.67
CA PRO A 72 -1.32 6.45 -10.45
C PRO A 72 0.16 6.19 -10.17
N ALA A 73 0.53 5.93 -8.90
CA ALA A 73 1.92 5.66 -8.55
C ALA A 73 2.45 4.32 -9.09
N SER A 74 1.58 3.34 -9.36
CA SER A 74 1.95 2.01 -9.87
C SER A 74 2.29 1.99 -11.37
N GLN A 75 2.24 3.12 -12.08
CA GLN A 75 2.59 3.12 -13.51
C GLN A 75 4.03 2.66 -13.73
N GLY A 76 4.19 1.68 -14.62
CA GLY A 76 5.48 1.09 -14.97
C GLY A 76 6.09 0.12 -13.94
N ILE A 77 5.36 -0.29 -12.90
CA ILE A 77 5.80 -1.29 -11.92
C ILE A 77 4.60 -2.07 -11.35
N GLY A 78 4.71 -3.39 -11.20
CA GLY A 78 3.72 -4.19 -10.49
C GLY A 78 3.70 -3.82 -9.00
N VAL A 79 2.51 -3.76 -8.40
CA VAL A 79 2.33 -3.47 -6.97
C VAL A 79 1.38 -4.51 -6.38
N LEU A 80 1.83 -5.22 -5.35
CA LEU A 80 1.03 -6.20 -4.60
C LEU A 80 0.93 -5.76 -3.14
N LEU A 81 -0.27 -5.36 -2.72
CA LEU A 81 -0.56 -4.79 -1.38
C LEU A 81 -1.06 -5.81 -0.36
#